data_AF-A0A5P8VSD4-F1
#
_entry.id   AF-A0A5P8VSD4-F1
#
_cell.length_a   1.000
_cell.length_b   1.000
_cell.length_c   1.000
_cell.angle_alpha   90.00
_cell.angle_beta   90.00
_cell.angle_gamma   90.00
#
_symmetry.space_group_name_H-M   'P 1'
#
loop_
_entity.id
_entity.type
_entity.pdbx_description
1 polymer ?
#
loop_
_entity_poly.entity_id
_entity_poly.type
_entity_poly.pdbx_seq_one_letter_code
_entity_poly.pdbx_strand_id
1 'polypeptide(L)'
;MNAQLTPVEIQEFQQLLPNDTPAQQALTTLQQHNGNLESTFDELWQEKVGKTDYSKGKKSLLQLTLNEIRAEICGDDGLQGKIKEYTKNPGSASLLNSIIGSLVAVAAVNGIPMDGAIATIVVLYILKIGINVLCKYTEPDSEGEQGKNNNS
;
A
#
# COMPACT_ATOMS: atom_id res chain seq x y z
N MET A 1 -9.02 -7.66 -2.47
CA MET A 1 -9.84 -6.43 -2.47
C MET A 1 -9.26 -5.56 -3.57
N ASN A 2 -10.03 -5.24 -4.61
CA ASN A 2 -9.52 -4.42 -5.71
C ASN A 2 -9.69 -2.95 -5.29
N ALA A 3 -8.70 -2.39 -4.60
CA ALA A 3 -8.74 -0.98 -4.21
C ALA A 3 -8.59 -0.11 -5.47
N GLN A 4 -9.55 0.80 -5.66
CA GLN A 4 -9.63 1.63 -6.86
C GLN A 4 -9.82 3.11 -6.47
N LEU A 5 -9.02 3.98 -7.08
CA LEU A 5 -9.22 5.43 -6.99
C LEU A 5 -10.07 5.91 -8.15
N THR A 6 -10.92 6.90 -7.90
CA THR A 6 -11.67 7.60 -8.93
C THR A 6 -10.77 8.58 -9.69
N PRO A 7 -11.14 8.99 -10.91
CA PRO A 7 -10.39 10.01 -11.66
C PRO A 7 -10.21 11.32 -10.87
N VAL A 8 -11.21 11.70 -10.06
CA VAL A 8 -11.16 12.90 -9.20
C VAL A 8 -10.12 12.72 -8.11
N GLU A 9 -10.14 11.60 -7.37
CA GLU A 9 -9.12 11.30 -6.34
C GLU A 9 -7.71 11.33 -6.95
N ILE A 10 -7.51 10.77 -8.14
CA ILE A 10 -6.20 10.79 -8.79
C ILE A 10 -5.77 12.22 -9.14
N GLN A 11 -6.68 13.03 -9.69
CA GLN A 11 -6.40 14.43 -10.01
C GLN A 11 -6.05 15.25 -8.77
N GLU A 12 -6.73 15.02 -7.65
CA GLU A 12 -6.43 15.67 -6.37
C GLU A 12 -5.01 15.34 -5.90
N PHE A 13 -4.59 14.07 -5.98
CA PHE A 13 -3.21 13.69 -5.65
C PHE A 13 -2.18 14.26 -6.63
N GLN A 14 -2.51 14.36 -7.93
CA GLN A 14 -1.64 15.00 -8.91
C GLN A 14 -1.41 16.48 -8.59
N GLN A 15 -2.47 17.19 -8.19
CA GLN A 15 -2.39 18.60 -7.78
C GLN A 15 -1.70 18.78 -6.43
N LEU A 16 -1.81 17.78 -5.54
CA LEU A 16 -1.18 17.79 -4.23
C LEU A 16 0.33 17.57 -4.32
N LEU A 17 0.79 16.75 -5.27
CA LEU A 17 2.18 16.36 -5.43
C LEU A 17 2.80 16.85 -6.77
N PRO A 18 2.64 18.13 -7.16
CA PRO A 18 2.89 18.56 -8.54
C PRO A 18 4.37 18.47 -8.94
N ASN A 19 5.28 18.50 -7.96
CA ASN A 19 6.73 18.50 -8.17
C ASN A 19 7.41 17.19 -7.74
N ASP A 20 6.63 16.18 -7.36
CA ASP A 20 7.17 14.85 -7.00
C ASP A 20 7.13 13.96 -8.24
N THR A 21 8.24 13.91 -8.98
CA THR A 21 8.32 13.16 -10.25
C THR A 21 7.94 11.68 -10.10
N PRO A 22 8.47 10.93 -9.09
CA PRO A 22 8.03 9.56 -8.85
C PRO A 22 6.52 9.42 -8.58
N ALA A 23 5.94 10.32 -7.78
CA ALA A 23 4.51 10.28 -7.52
C ALA A 23 3.68 10.61 -8.78
N GLN A 24 4.12 11.57 -9.60
CA GLN A 24 3.46 11.89 -10.87
C GLN A 24 3.50 10.72 -11.85
N GLN A 25 4.62 9.99 -11.92
CA GLN A 25 4.72 8.75 -12.69
C GLN A 25 3.67 7.75 -12.19
N ALA A 26 3.65 7.46 -10.89
CA ALA A 26 2.71 6.52 -10.28
C ALA A 26 1.25 6.90 -10.56
N LEU A 27 0.88 8.17 -10.41
CA LEU A 27 -0.47 8.67 -10.65
C LEU A 27 -0.87 8.61 -12.13
N THR A 28 0.09 8.81 -13.04
CA THR A 28 -0.14 8.66 -14.49
C THR A 28 -0.39 7.20 -14.85
N THR A 29 0.44 6.27 -14.37
CA THR A 29 0.22 4.83 -14.55
C THR A 29 -1.10 4.42 -13.93
N LEU A 30 -1.44 4.95 -12.75
CA LEU A 30 -2.72 4.70 -12.09
C LEU A 30 -3.93 5.13 -12.94
N GLN A 31 -3.84 6.26 -13.66
CA GLN A 31 -4.88 6.67 -14.62
C GLN A 31 -5.01 5.69 -15.79
N GLN A 32 -3.91 5.19 -16.33
CA GLN A 32 -3.90 4.21 -17.42
C GLN A 32 -4.55 2.88 -17.02
N HIS A 33 -4.44 2.52 -15.74
CA HIS A 33 -5.09 1.35 -15.14
C HIS A 33 -6.49 1.64 -14.56
N ASN A 34 -7.12 2.73 -14.99
CA ASN A 34 -8.46 3.13 -14.54
C ASN A 34 -8.58 3.23 -13.01
N GLY A 35 -7.51 3.64 -12.33
CA GLY A 35 -7.46 3.77 -10.89
C GLY A 35 -7.21 2.48 -10.12
N ASN A 36 -6.95 1.35 -10.79
CA ASN A 36 -6.67 0.08 -10.12
C ASN A 36 -5.26 0.08 -9.51
N LEU A 37 -5.19 0.16 -8.18
CA LEU A 37 -3.92 0.24 -7.44
C LEU A 37 -3.08 -1.03 -7.57
N GLU A 38 -3.72 -2.20 -7.68
CA GLU A 38 -3.04 -3.49 -7.73
C GLU A 38 -2.38 -3.72 -9.10
N SER A 39 -3.12 -3.48 -10.18
CA SER A 39 -2.58 -3.53 -11.55
C SER A 39 -1.46 -2.50 -11.76
N THR A 40 -1.63 -1.30 -11.20
CA THR A 40 -0.61 -0.24 -11.26
C THR A 40 0.65 -0.64 -10.51
N PHE A 41 0.50 -1.20 -9.31
CA PHE A 41 1.63 -1.71 -8.52
C PHE A 41 2.39 -2.79 -9.29
N ASP A 42 1.68 -3.77 -9.87
CA ASP A 42 2.28 -4.85 -10.63
C ASP A 42 3.05 -4.34 -11.86
N GLU A 43 2.52 -3.35 -12.58
CA GLU A 43 3.21 -2.74 -13.71
C GLU A 43 4.50 -2.03 -13.28
N LEU A 44 4.42 -1.12 -12.31
CA LEU A 44 5.60 -0.38 -11.82
C LEU A 44 6.67 -1.33 -11.26
N TRP A 45 6.24 -2.41 -10.59
CA TRP A 45 7.16 -3.42 -10.09
C TRP A 45 7.84 -4.17 -11.23
N GLN A 46 7.09 -4.59 -12.26
CA GLN A 46 7.64 -5.30 -13.42
C GLN A 46 8.60 -4.43 -14.24
N GLU A 47 8.31 -3.14 -14.39
CA GLU A 47 9.23 -2.19 -15.05
C GLU A 47 10.58 -2.11 -14.31
N LYS A 48 10.54 -2.18 -12.98
CA LYS A 48 11.73 -2.04 -12.15
C LYS A 48 12.53 -3.33 -11.97
N VAL A 49 11.87 -4.42 -11.65
CA VAL A 49 12.49 -5.70 -11.23
C VAL A 49 12.47 -6.73 -12.36
N GLY A 50 11.69 -6.48 -13.41
CA GLY A 50 11.44 -7.41 -14.50
C GLY A 50 10.23 -8.30 -14.25
N LYS A 51 9.84 -9.05 -15.29
CA LYS A 51 8.71 -9.98 -15.22
C LYS A 51 9.03 -11.14 -14.31
N THR A 52 8.31 -11.25 -13.21
CA THR A 52 8.35 -12.40 -12.32
C THR A 52 6.94 -12.99 -12.22
N ASP A 53 6.84 -14.30 -12.40
CA ASP A 53 5.55 -14.98 -12.35
C ASP A 53 5.13 -15.24 -10.90
N TYR A 54 4.36 -14.30 -10.34
CA TYR A 54 3.77 -14.42 -9.00
C TYR A 54 2.41 -15.15 -9.03
N SER A 55 1.93 -15.61 -10.19
CA SER A 55 0.59 -16.18 -10.39
C SER A 55 0.37 -17.56 -9.75
N LYS A 56 1.43 -18.17 -9.21
CA LYS A 56 1.33 -19.45 -8.46
C LYS A 56 0.77 -19.29 -7.05
N GLY A 57 0.59 -18.07 -6.54
CA GLY A 57 0.04 -17.79 -5.22
C GLY A 57 -1.42 -17.36 -5.24
N LYS A 58 -2.15 -17.57 -4.13
CA LYS A 58 -3.50 -17.00 -3.91
C LYS A 58 -3.47 -15.48 -3.61
N LYS A 59 -2.30 -14.93 -3.26
CA LYS A 59 -2.09 -13.53 -2.89
C LYS A 59 -1.39 -12.81 -4.03
N SER A 60 -1.79 -11.58 -4.30
CA SER A 60 -1.09 -10.72 -5.25
C SER A 60 0.21 -10.17 -4.71
N LEU A 61 1.05 -9.65 -5.61
CA LEU A 61 2.34 -9.09 -5.23
C LEU A 61 2.19 -7.92 -4.25
N LEU A 62 1.24 -7.01 -4.49
CA LEU A 62 0.93 -5.94 -3.55
C LEU A 62 0.59 -6.47 -2.15
N GLN A 63 -0.21 -7.54 -2.05
CA GLN A 63 -0.53 -8.15 -0.76
C GLN A 63 0.69 -8.79 -0.10
N LEU A 64 1.57 -9.43 -0.88
CA LEU A 64 2.83 -9.98 -0.36
C LEU A 64 3.73 -8.87 0.16
N THR A 65 3.91 -7.79 -0.60
CA THR A 65 4.67 -6.61 -0.18
C THR A 65 4.09 -6.00 1.09
N LEU A 66 2.77 -5.80 1.15
CA LEU A 66 2.08 -5.25 2.33
C LEU A 66 2.26 -6.14 3.57
N ASN A 67 2.32 -7.47 3.43
CA ASN A 67 2.57 -8.37 4.55
C ASN A 67 3.99 -8.21 5.10
N GLU A 68 4.98 -8.01 4.23
CA GLU A 68 6.38 -7.86 4.62
C GLU A 68 6.61 -6.56 5.42
N ILE A 69 6.08 -5.44 4.91
CA ILE A 69 6.21 -4.12 5.55
C ILE A 69 5.19 -3.88 6.67
N ARG A 70 4.31 -4.86 6.95
CA ARG A 70 3.17 -4.67 7.86
C ARG A 70 3.61 -4.35 9.28
N ALA A 71 4.59 -5.09 9.79
CA ALA A 71 5.09 -4.92 11.15
C ALA A 71 5.66 -3.51 11.34
N GLU A 72 6.38 -3.01 10.34
CA GLU A 72 6.96 -1.67 10.31
C GLU A 72 5.89 -0.57 10.21
N ILE A 73 4.84 -0.80 9.42
CA ILE A 73 3.73 0.17 9.30
C ILE A 73 2.86 0.20 10.54
N CYS A 74 2.60 -0.96 11.16
CA CYS A 74 1.63 -1.11 12.24
C CYS A 74 2.24 -1.06 13.65
N GLY A 75 3.57 -1.07 13.77
CA GLY A 75 4.27 -0.79 15.01
C GLY A 75 3.95 0.60 15.56
N ASP A 76 4.20 0.79 16.86
CA ASP A 76 3.81 2.01 17.59
C ASP A 76 4.60 3.26 17.19
N ASP A 77 5.70 3.14 16.42
CA ASP A 77 6.55 4.28 16.09
C ASP A 77 6.57 4.68 14.61
N GLY A 78 6.45 6.00 14.40
CA GLY A 78 6.80 6.70 13.16
C GLY A 78 5.73 6.65 12.07
N LEU A 79 5.65 5.54 11.33
CA LEU A 79 4.92 5.50 10.06
C LEU A 79 3.41 5.45 10.25
N GLN A 80 2.92 4.64 11.20
CA GLN A 80 1.51 4.61 11.57
C GLN A 80 0.99 5.98 12.01
N GLY A 81 1.80 6.69 12.81
CA GLY A 81 1.51 8.02 13.32
C GLY A 81 1.36 9.04 12.19
N LYS A 82 2.32 9.08 11.26
CA LYS A 82 2.27 9.96 10.08
C LYS A 82 1.04 9.70 9.21
N ILE A 83 0.69 8.43 8.99
CA ILE A 83 -0.51 8.06 8.20
C ILE A 83 -1.79 8.51 8.92
N LYS A 84 -1.89 8.30 10.23
CA LYS A 84 -3.01 8.78 11.06
C LYS A 84 -3.09 10.31 11.05
N GLU A 85 -1.95 11.01 11.09
CA GLU A 85 -1.88 12.46 11.04
C GLU A 85 -2.35 13.00 9.69
N TYR A 86 -1.88 12.43 8.57
CA TYR A 86 -2.36 12.79 7.24
C TYR A 86 -3.87 12.53 7.10
N THR A 87 -4.38 11.43 7.64
CA THR A 87 -5.81 11.12 7.60
C THR A 87 -6.66 12.17 8.33
N LYS A 88 -6.12 12.80 9.38
CA LYS A 88 -6.78 13.91 10.09
C LYS A 88 -6.69 15.24 9.34
N ASN A 89 -5.61 15.43 8.58
CA ASN A 89 -5.31 16.65 7.83
C ASN A 89 -5.05 16.31 6.35
N PRO A 90 -6.07 15.83 5.61
CA PRO A 90 -5.90 15.49 4.20
C PRO A 90 -5.53 16.74 3.40
N GLY A 91 -4.72 16.56 2.36
CA GLY A 91 -4.23 17.68 1.53
C GLY A 91 -2.92 18.32 2.01
N SER A 92 -2.24 17.76 3.01
CA SER A 92 -0.87 18.15 3.34
C SER A 92 0.15 17.43 2.46
N ALA A 93 0.68 18.13 1.45
CA ALA A 93 1.68 17.58 0.54
C ALA A 93 2.96 17.16 1.26
N SER A 94 3.40 17.97 2.25
CA SER A 94 4.60 17.68 3.04
C SER A 94 4.46 16.42 3.88
N LEU A 95 3.30 16.19 4.49
CA LEU A 95 3.02 14.96 5.23
C LEU A 95 2.97 13.76 4.28
N LEU A 96 2.30 13.88 3.13
CA LEU A 96 2.24 12.79 2.15
C LEU A 96 3.63 12.40 1.63
N ASN A 97 4.45 13.39 1.25
CA ASN A 97 5.84 13.14 0.83
C ASN A 97 6.68 12.53 1.95
N SER A 98 6.48 12.96 3.20
CA SER A 98 7.17 12.36 4.35
C SER A 98 6.79 10.89 4.53
N ILE A 99 5.52 10.52 4.33
CA ILE A 99 5.05 9.13 4.41
C ILE A 99 5.68 8.31 3.29
N ILE A 100 5.64 8.79 2.04
CA ILE A 100 6.24 8.12 0.88
C ILE A 100 7.73 7.87 1.12
N GLY A 101 8.49 8.90 1.51
CA GLY A 101 9.92 8.78 1.80
C GLY A 101 10.23 7.83 2.96
N SER A 102 9.40 7.85 4.02
CA SER A 102 9.55 6.92 5.15
C SER A 102 9.32 5.48 4.71
N LEU A 103 8.32 5.25 3.85
CA LEU A 103 8.04 3.92 3.33
C LEU A 103 9.16 3.40 2.42
N VAL A 104 9.74 4.26 1.57
CA VAL A 104 10.93 3.92 0.78
C VAL A 104 12.09 3.50 1.69
N ALA A 105 12.32 4.22 2.80
CA ALA A 105 13.35 3.87 3.76
C ALA A 105 13.08 2.51 4.44
N VAL A 106 11.84 2.26 4.86
CA VAL A 106 11.39 0.97 5.42
C VAL A 106 11.60 -0.18 4.43
N ALA A 107 11.25 0.03 3.16
CA ALA A 107 11.44 -0.98 2.14
C ALA A 107 12.93 -1.29 1.90
N ALA A 108 13.79 -0.25 1.90
CA ALA A 108 15.22 -0.42 1.71
C ALA A 108 15.88 -1.25 2.82
N VAL A 109 15.51 -1.05 4.10
CA VAL A 109 16.06 -1.85 5.22
C VAL A 109 15.59 -3.30 5.20
N ASN A 110 14.45 -3.58 4.57
CA ASN A 110 13.89 -4.93 4.40
C ASN A 110 14.26 -5.58 3.06
N GLY A 111 15.14 -4.96 2.26
CA GLY A 111 15.58 -5.50 0.97
C GLY A 111 14.49 -5.53 -0.11
N ILE A 112 13.43 -4.74 0.04
CA ILE A 112 12.31 -4.66 -0.90
C ILE A 112 12.66 -3.60 -1.96
N PRO A 113 12.61 -3.93 -3.27
CA PRO A 113 12.97 -3.01 -4.35
C PRO A 113 11.88 -1.94 -4.61
N MET A 114 11.63 -1.06 -3.64
CA MET A 114 10.61 -0.01 -3.71
C MET A 114 11.26 1.36 -3.94
N ASP A 115 10.84 2.09 -4.99
CA ASP A 115 11.17 3.53 -5.15
C ASP A 115 9.96 4.40 -4.80
N GLY A 116 10.08 5.71 -5.02
CA GLY A 116 9.01 6.66 -4.77
C GLY A 116 7.73 6.38 -5.57
N ALA A 117 7.81 5.84 -6.78
CA ALA A 117 6.61 5.56 -7.59
C ALA A 117 5.84 4.37 -7.00
N ILE A 118 6.54 3.27 -6.73
CA ILE A 118 5.95 2.08 -6.08
C ILE A 118 5.43 2.43 -4.68
N ALA A 119 6.22 3.17 -3.89
CA ALA A 119 5.83 3.62 -2.56
C ALA A 119 4.59 4.51 -2.59
N THR A 120 4.45 5.38 -3.59
CA THR A 120 3.24 6.21 -3.77
C THR A 120 2.00 5.33 -3.90
N ILE A 121 2.02 4.28 -4.73
CA ILE A 121 0.89 3.37 -4.89
C ILE A 121 0.56 2.63 -3.59
N VAL A 122 1.58 2.16 -2.86
CA VAL A 122 1.38 1.50 -1.56
C VAL A 122 0.72 2.46 -0.56
N VAL A 123 1.20 3.70 -0.47
CA VAL A 123 0.62 4.72 0.42
C VAL A 123 -0.83 5.01 0.03
N LEU A 124 -1.13 5.21 -1.26
CA LEU A 124 -2.49 5.44 -1.74
C LEU A 124 -3.41 4.26 -1.45
N TYR A 125 -2.91 3.03 -1.57
CA TYR A 125 -3.65 1.83 -1.17
C TYR A 125 -4.01 1.87 0.31
N ILE A 126 -3.05 2.13 1.18
CA ILE A 126 -3.25 2.19 2.63
C ILE A 126 -4.25 3.29 2.99
N LEU A 127 -4.15 4.46 2.36
CA LEU A 127 -5.10 5.55 2.55
C LEU A 127 -6.51 5.16 2.08
N LYS A 128 -6.63 4.46 0.95
CA LYS A 128 -7.92 4.04 0.39
C LYS A 128 -8.64 3.01 1.26
N ILE A 129 -7.91 2.03 1.79
CA ILE A 129 -8.50 0.99 2.66
C ILE A 129 -8.58 1.40 4.13
N GLY A 130 -7.77 2.39 4.53
CA GLY A 130 -7.60 2.84 5.90
C GLY A 130 -6.53 2.05 6.68
N ILE A 131 -5.67 2.78 7.39
CA ILE A 131 -4.58 2.21 8.20
C ILE A 131 -5.07 1.22 9.26
N ASN A 132 -6.24 1.48 9.85
CA ASN A 132 -6.81 0.57 10.84
C ASN A 132 -7.24 -0.75 10.22
N VAL A 133 -7.74 -0.76 8.98
CA VAL A 133 -8.10 -2.00 8.28
C VAL A 133 -6.83 -2.79 7.96
N LEU A 134 -5.80 -2.10 7.47
CA LEU A 134 -4.49 -2.69 7.25
C LEU A 134 -3.90 -3.29 8.54
N CYS A 135 -4.03 -2.64 9.68
CA CYS A 135 -3.45 -3.12 10.93
C CYS A 135 -4.35 -4.09 11.74
N LYS A 136 -5.68 -4.08 11.57
CA LYS A 136 -6.62 -4.96 12.30
C LYS A 136 -6.80 -6.35 11.69
N TYR A 137 -6.60 -6.53 10.39
CA TYR A 137 -6.68 -7.86 9.74
C TYR A 137 -5.48 -8.78 10.08
N THR A 138 -4.95 -8.70 11.30
CA THR A 138 -3.85 -9.49 11.86
C THR A 138 -4.31 -10.44 12.96
N GLU A 139 -5.58 -10.42 13.37
CA GLU A 139 -6.09 -11.59 14.08
C GLU A 139 -6.05 -12.75 13.08
N PRO A 140 -5.32 -13.84 13.38
CA PRO A 140 -5.52 -15.06 12.59
C PRO A 140 -7.02 -15.34 12.62
N ASP A 141 -7.60 -15.72 11.49
CA ASP A 141 -8.93 -16.32 11.50
C ASP A 141 -8.89 -17.37 12.61
N SER A 142 -9.54 -17.09 13.72
CA SER A 142 -9.79 -18.08 14.73
C SER A 142 -10.83 -18.97 14.07
N GLU A 143 -10.36 -19.93 13.27
CA GLU A 143 -11.17 -20.98 12.70
C GLU A 143 -12.03 -21.52 13.84
N GLY A 144 -13.34 -21.44 13.60
CA GLY A 144 -14.33 -21.59 14.64
C GLY A 144 -14.19 -22.86 15.45
N GLU A 145 -14.56 -22.73 16.72
CA GLU A 145 -15.24 -23.81 17.44
C GLU A 145 -16.22 -24.52 16.51
N GLN A 146 -15.89 -25.76 16.14
CA GLN A 146 -16.85 -26.86 15.94
C GLN A 146 -16.10 -28.14 15.55
N GLY A 147 -16.04 -29.11 16.47
CA GLY A 147 -15.75 -30.47 16.05
C GLY A 147 -15.22 -31.45 17.09
N LYS A 148 -16.11 -31.88 18.00
CA LYS A 148 -16.17 -33.24 18.58
C LYS A 148 -14.95 -33.76 19.37
N ASN A 149 -15.14 -33.96 20.67
CA ASN A 149 -14.76 -35.23 21.29
C ASN A 149 -15.89 -35.72 22.19
N ASN A 150 -16.43 -36.87 21.80
CA ASN A 150 -17.60 -37.51 22.35
C ASN A 150 -17.31 -38.07 23.75
N ASN A 151 -18.28 -37.89 24.65
CA ASN A 151 -18.40 -38.64 25.88
C ASN A 151 -19.32 -39.84 25.61
N SER A 152 -18.78 -41.06 25.60
CA SER A 152 -19.46 -42.34 25.88
C SER A 152 -18.43 -43.46 25.95
#